data_AF-A0A165NT62-F1
#
_entry.id   AF-A0A165NT62-F1
#
_cell.length_a   1.000
_cell.length_b   1.000
_cell.length_c   1.000
_cell.angle_alpha   90.00
_cell.angle_beta   90.00
_cell.angle_gamma   90.00
#
_symmetry.space_group_name_H-M   'P 1'
#
loop_
_entity.id
_entity.type
_entity.pdbx_description
1 polymer ?
#
loop_
_entity_poly.entity_id
_entity_poly.type
_entity_poly.pdbx_seq_one_letter_code
_entity_poly.pdbx_strand_id
1 'polypeptide(L)'
;MTTPKKLVHWALDVSFSGFGSPFSDTASSESTTTSSLDYINAQLLAHGFAHDRGLSLEGLSKEDTDRTVKCLLGMLSQRLADMSRTEELTTKMRTLSYDHERLMSMYRDATERAANAEREMNLHKSRLASMTRTLQSTEAAHKHTTSELQRTRTSMQALRTAHQAEVKRLEKEKERMAERWSKIADAQVKLGTTPAGLRCANADVIDAPDVQLRGRGQGFLEVALDQAETARKDLFEQNRRLKGLILSTANEMQRVVHVARVAESPEDPLETAGEKLAILMGSIRESITRLSKSTNEPKSEASASSKSRGSAPGSQKAIDSVEVDRLQAVIDKLRAELDEAQKQAATYAAQTQELFDRFAEDERLRRGEVGEMSVDLMTAPARDEERQRLDARFKELDEERKKFTEAAVRLGREKAVLEV
;
A
#
# COMPACT_ATOMS: atom_id res chain seq x y z
N MET A 1 12.52 -17.74 23.32
CA MET A 1 14.00 -17.86 23.31
C MET A 1 14.58 -16.91 24.33
N THR A 2 14.97 -17.44 25.48
CA THR A 2 15.52 -16.69 26.61
C THR A 2 17.04 -16.66 26.52
N THR A 3 17.62 -15.49 26.25
CA THR A 3 19.07 -15.28 26.29
C THR A 3 19.56 -15.16 27.74
N PRO A 4 20.63 -15.86 28.16
CA PRO A 4 21.12 -15.82 29.52
C PRO A 4 21.88 -14.52 29.81
N LYS A 5 21.56 -13.86 30.92
CA LYS A 5 22.28 -12.70 31.45
C LYS A 5 23.59 -13.16 32.09
N LYS A 6 24.74 -12.89 31.45
CA LYS A 6 26.07 -12.98 32.07
C LYS A 6 26.23 -11.85 33.10
N LEU A 7 26.05 -12.16 34.38
CA LEU A 7 26.61 -11.36 35.46
C LEU A 7 28.10 -11.69 35.57
N VAL A 8 28.95 -10.73 35.22
CA VAL A 8 30.39 -10.79 35.51
C VAL A 8 30.61 -9.97 36.77
N HIS A 9 30.77 -10.65 37.90
CA HIS A 9 31.12 -10.07 39.19
C HIS A 9 32.64 -9.84 39.21
N TRP A 10 33.08 -8.58 39.13
CA TRP A 10 34.47 -8.21 39.41
C TRP A 10 34.60 -7.92 40.90
N ALA A 11 34.82 -8.97 41.70
CA ALA A 11 35.32 -8.80 43.06
C ALA A 11 36.86 -8.84 42.98
N LEU A 12 37.47 -7.65 42.92
CA LEU A 12 38.92 -7.48 43.00
C LEU A 12 39.22 -6.75 44.32
N ASP A 13 39.02 -7.47 45.41
CA ASP A 13 39.40 -7.04 46.75
C ASP A 13 40.83 -7.54 47.00
N VAL A 14 41.81 -6.84 46.42
CA VAL A 14 43.24 -7.07 46.69
C VAL A 14 43.65 -6.09 47.77
N SER A 15 43.41 -6.49 49.01
CA SER A 15 44.04 -5.89 50.19
C SER A 15 45.55 -6.17 50.13
N PHE A 16 46.30 -5.21 49.61
CA PHE A 16 47.77 -5.21 49.61
C PHE A 16 48.28 -4.60 50.93
N SER A 17 47.98 -5.23 52.06
CA SER A 17 48.54 -4.91 53.38
C SER A 17 49.52 -6.00 53.81
N GLY A 18 50.67 -6.04 53.13
CA GLY A 18 51.71 -7.04 53.33
C GLY A 18 53.12 -6.47 53.31
N PHE A 19 53.33 -5.23 53.78
CA PHE A 19 54.67 -4.71 54.07
C PHE A 19 54.86 -4.67 55.60
N GLY A 20 54.88 -5.87 56.20
CA GLY A 20 55.38 -6.07 57.55
C GLY A 20 56.89 -6.00 57.53
N SER A 21 57.44 -4.86 57.92
CA SER A 21 58.87 -4.67 58.17
C SER A 21 59.38 -5.60 59.28
N PRO A 22 60.48 -6.35 59.10
CA PRO A 22 61.17 -7.01 60.21
C PRO A 22 62.04 -5.96 60.92
N PHE A 23 61.49 -5.27 61.92
CA PHE A 23 62.31 -4.56 62.90
C PHE A 23 62.76 -5.56 63.97
N SER A 24 63.99 -6.03 63.83
CA SER A 24 64.75 -6.62 64.94
C SER A 24 65.53 -5.49 65.62
N ASP A 25 64.99 -4.99 66.72
CA ASP A 25 65.76 -4.22 67.69
C ASP A 25 66.66 -5.20 68.47
N THR A 26 67.97 -5.17 68.21
CA THR A 26 69.02 -5.41 69.23
C THR A 26 70.43 -5.16 68.65
N ALA A 27 71.09 -4.12 69.20
CA ALA A 27 72.54 -3.92 69.34
C ALA A 27 73.47 -3.80 68.10
N SER A 28 73.87 -2.56 67.75
CA SER A 28 75.27 -2.12 67.46
C SER A 28 75.27 -0.71 66.82
N SER A 29 75.71 0.33 67.56
CA SER A 29 75.59 1.75 67.16
C SER A 29 76.75 2.31 66.31
N GLU A 30 77.61 1.44 65.76
CA GLU A 30 78.66 1.83 64.78
C GLU A 30 78.54 1.11 63.43
N SER A 31 77.77 0.02 63.36
CA SER A 31 77.57 -0.78 62.13
C SER A 31 76.32 -0.38 61.33
N THR A 32 75.50 0.52 61.86
CA THR A 32 74.19 0.92 61.31
C THR A 32 74.28 2.08 60.32
N THR A 33 75.30 2.93 60.45
CA THR A 33 75.55 4.07 59.55
C THR A 33 76.05 3.64 58.18
N THR A 34 76.89 2.60 58.12
CA THR A 34 77.42 2.07 56.85
C THR A 34 76.33 1.35 56.06
N SER A 35 75.50 0.53 56.70
CA SER A 35 74.40 -0.20 56.03
C SER A 35 73.30 0.71 55.49
N SER A 36 73.00 1.81 56.18
CA SER A 36 72.03 2.81 55.71
C SER A 36 72.55 3.58 54.50
N LEU A 37 73.84 3.93 54.48
CA LEU A 37 74.49 4.62 53.37
C LEU A 37 74.62 3.71 52.14
N ASP A 38 74.96 2.43 52.34
CA ASP A 38 75.00 1.43 51.27
C ASP A 38 73.62 1.22 50.62
N TYR A 39 72.55 1.19 51.42
CA TYR A 39 71.17 1.13 50.92
C TYR A 39 70.80 2.38 50.11
N ILE A 40 71.14 3.59 50.59
CA ILE A 40 70.92 4.84 49.84
C ILE A 40 71.69 4.79 48.53
N ASN A 41 72.97 4.41 48.55
CA ASN A 41 73.80 4.35 47.35
C ASN A 41 73.25 3.32 46.35
N ALA A 42 72.81 2.14 46.82
CA ALA A 42 72.15 1.16 45.98
C ALA A 42 70.88 1.74 45.33
N GLN A 43 70.05 2.47 46.07
CA GLN A 43 68.84 3.07 45.54
C GLN A 43 69.10 4.26 44.61
N LEU A 44 70.06 5.11 44.93
CA LEU A 44 70.46 6.22 44.07
C LEU A 44 71.07 5.70 42.76
N LEU A 45 71.85 4.62 42.80
CA LEU A 45 72.36 3.97 41.58
C LEU A 45 71.23 3.29 40.80
N ALA A 46 70.34 2.54 41.45
CA ALA A 46 69.24 1.83 40.81
C ALA A 46 68.25 2.77 40.10
N HIS A 47 67.99 3.94 40.68
CA HIS A 47 67.14 4.97 40.07
C HIS A 47 67.92 5.96 39.18
N GLY A 48 69.24 5.79 39.02
CA GLY A 48 70.09 6.61 38.14
C GLY A 48 70.37 8.03 38.65
N PHE A 49 70.20 8.29 39.93
CA PHE A 49 70.50 9.58 40.57
C PHE A 49 72.00 9.77 40.84
N ALA A 50 72.77 8.69 40.97
CA ALA A 50 74.22 8.71 41.13
C ALA A 50 74.89 7.81 40.07
N HIS A 51 76.18 8.06 39.80
CA HIS A 51 76.98 7.26 38.86
C HIS A 51 78.18 6.61 39.57
N ASP A 52 78.55 5.41 39.12
CA ASP A 52 79.77 4.61 39.38
C ASP A 52 80.16 4.23 40.83
N ARG A 53 80.18 5.14 41.82
CA ARG A 53 80.67 4.83 43.19
C ARG A 53 79.76 5.29 44.33
N GLY A 54 78.60 5.86 44.01
CA GLY A 54 77.68 6.39 45.01
C GLY A 54 78.24 7.62 45.74
N LEU A 55 77.53 8.06 46.77
CA LEU A 55 77.94 9.15 47.65
C LEU A 55 78.88 8.61 48.72
N SER A 56 80.06 9.22 48.85
CA SER A 56 80.93 9.03 50.01
C SER A 56 80.73 10.20 50.97
N LEU A 57 80.47 9.89 52.25
CA LEU A 57 80.36 10.87 53.34
C LEU A 57 81.61 10.89 54.23
N GLU A 58 82.73 10.37 53.72
CA GLU A 58 84.01 10.32 54.44
C GLU A 58 84.53 11.75 54.70
N GLY A 59 84.70 12.10 55.99
CA GLY A 59 85.13 13.43 56.44
C GLY A 59 84.05 14.30 57.10
N LEU A 60 82.78 13.86 57.12
CA LEU A 60 81.71 14.52 57.88
C LEU A 60 81.71 14.09 59.35
N SER A 61 81.29 15.00 60.24
CA SER A 61 81.03 14.67 61.65
C SER A 61 79.88 13.65 61.72
N LYS A 62 79.85 12.80 62.74
CA LYS A 62 78.80 11.76 62.89
C LYS A 62 77.39 12.38 62.87
N GLU A 63 77.20 13.53 63.51
CA GLU A 63 75.92 14.25 63.57
C GLU A 63 75.48 14.77 62.18
N ASP A 64 76.42 15.30 61.40
CA ASP A 64 76.12 15.82 60.06
C ASP A 64 75.87 14.69 59.06
N THR A 65 76.59 13.57 59.19
CA THR A 65 76.35 12.33 58.43
C THR A 65 74.94 11.81 58.68
N ASP A 66 74.52 11.70 59.94
CA ASP A 66 73.18 11.23 60.30
C ASP A 66 72.07 12.16 59.79
N ARG A 67 72.28 13.49 59.83
CA ARG A 67 71.34 14.47 59.27
C ARG A 67 71.22 14.33 57.75
N THR A 68 72.36 14.17 57.07
CA THR A 68 72.42 14.02 55.61
C THR A 68 71.74 12.72 55.18
N VAL A 69 72.04 11.62 55.86
CA VAL A 69 71.41 10.31 55.65
C VAL A 69 69.89 10.40 55.85
N LYS A 70 69.41 11.00 56.94
CA LYS A 70 67.97 11.20 57.18
C LYS A 70 67.31 12.05 56.10
N CYS A 71 67.97 13.12 55.64
CA CYS A 71 67.48 13.96 54.56
C CYS A 71 67.38 13.19 53.24
N LEU A 72 68.42 12.43 52.88
CA LEU A 72 68.45 11.60 51.67
C LEU A 72 67.40 10.48 51.71
N LEU A 73 67.22 9.79 52.84
CA LEU A 73 66.13 8.82 53.00
C LEU A 73 64.76 9.50 52.89
N GLY A 74 64.58 10.69 53.47
CA GLY A 74 63.36 11.48 53.35
C GLY A 74 63.03 11.82 51.90
N MET A 75 64.00 12.34 51.15
CA MET A 75 63.84 12.64 49.73
C MET A 75 63.60 11.39 48.88
N LEU A 76 64.32 10.29 49.16
CA LEU A 76 64.18 9.04 48.43
C LEU A 76 62.81 8.39 48.68
N SER A 77 62.36 8.34 49.94
CA SER A 77 61.03 7.84 50.30
C SER A 77 59.91 8.68 49.68
N GLN A 78 60.04 10.01 49.68
CA GLN A 78 59.11 10.90 48.98
C GLN A 78 59.10 10.61 47.48
N ARG A 79 60.28 10.46 46.85
CA ARG A 79 60.37 10.18 45.42
C ARG A 79 59.77 8.83 45.05
N LEU A 80 59.97 7.80 45.86
CA LEU A 80 59.36 6.48 45.68
C LEU A 80 57.83 6.57 45.75
N ALA A 81 57.29 7.33 46.71
CA ALA A 81 55.84 7.58 46.80
C ALA A 81 55.29 8.38 45.61
N ASP A 82 56.04 9.36 45.10
CA ASP A 82 55.66 10.11 43.90
C ASP A 82 55.69 9.23 42.64
N MET A 83 56.68 8.35 42.50
CA MET A 83 56.75 7.37 41.41
C MET A 83 55.57 6.40 41.48
N SER A 84 55.29 5.80 42.64
CA SER A 84 54.16 4.86 42.79
C SER A 84 52.82 5.54 42.49
N ARG A 85 52.62 6.78 42.96
CA ARG A 85 51.42 7.58 42.64
C ARG A 85 51.32 7.86 41.14
N THR A 86 52.44 8.16 40.48
CA THR A 86 52.47 8.42 39.03
C THR A 86 52.11 7.17 38.23
N GLU A 87 52.63 6.00 38.64
CA GLU A 87 52.29 4.70 38.03
C GLU A 87 50.81 4.35 38.21
N GLU A 88 50.25 4.57 39.41
CA GLU A 88 48.82 4.39 39.68
C GLU A 88 47.95 5.31 38.82
N LEU A 89 48.29 6.60 38.75
CA LEU A 89 47.55 7.58 37.94
C LEU A 89 47.64 7.24 36.45
N THR A 90 48.81 6.82 35.98
CA THR A 90 49.00 6.42 34.58
C THR A 90 48.18 5.18 34.25
N THR A 91 48.13 4.20 35.16
CA THR A 91 47.30 3.00 35.01
C THR A 91 45.81 3.37 34.98
N LYS A 92 45.35 4.20 35.92
CA LYS A 92 43.96 4.70 35.95
C LYS A 92 43.60 5.46 34.67
N MET A 93 44.50 6.30 34.17
CA MET A 93 44.28 7.04 32.93
C MET A 93 44.12 6.11 31.73
N ARG A 94 44.97 5.07 31.61
CA ARG A 94 44.85 4.08 30.54
C ARG A 94 43.53 3.31 30.62
N THR A 95 43.16 2.84 31.82
CA THR A 95 41.89 2.12 32.03
C THR A 95 40.69 3.01 31.70
N LEU A 96 40.66 4.24 32.21
CA LEU A 96 39.56 5.17 31.93
C LEU A 96 39.48 5.53 30.44
N SER A 97 40.61 5.66 29.75
CA SER A 97 40.61 5.93 28.31
C SER A 97 40.03 4.77 27.52
N TYR A 98 40.42 3.53 27.85
CA TYR A 98 39.86 2.33 27.24
C TYR A 98 38.35 2.20 27.50
N ASP A 99 37.92 2.40 28.74
CA ASP A 99 36.50 2.33 29.10
C ASP A 99 35.70 3.43 28.40
N HIS A 100 36.25 4.64 28.28
CA HIS A 100 35.62 5.72 27.54
C HIS A 100 35.45 5.38 26.06
N GLU A 101 36.49 4.89 25.38
CA GLU A 101 36.40 4.48 23.97
C GLU A 101 35.38 3.35 23.76
N ARG A 102 35.39 2.36 24.66
CA ARG A 102 34.43 1.25 24.64
C ARG A 102 33.00 1.74 24.83
N LEU A 103 32.75 2.60 25.82
CA LEU A 103 31.43 3.17 26.07
C LEU A 103 30.96 4.05 24.90
N MET A 104 31.87 4.82 24.30
CA MET A 104 31.58 5.63 23.12
C MET A 104 31.23 4.76 21.91
N SER A 105 31.91 3.63 21.70
CA SER A 105 31.53 2.66 20.66
C SER A 105 30.13 2.11 20.91
N MET A 106 29.85 1.64 22.14
CA MET A 106 28.52 1.11 22.49
C MET A 106 27.42 2.15 22.33
N TYR A 107 27.69 3.42 22.68
CA TYR A 107 26.74 4.52 22.51
C TYR A 107 26.44 4.79 21.03
N ARG A 108 27.46 4.79 20.16
CA ARG A 108 27.26 4.93 18.71
C ARG A 108 26.41 3.79 18.15
N ASP A 109 26.73 2.55 18.50
CA ASP A 109 25.97 1.37 18.05
C ASP A 109 24.51 1.41 18.54
N ALA A 110 24.29 1.88 19.78
CA ALA A 110 22.95 2.04 20.33
C ALA A 110 22.16 3.15 19.60
N THR A 111 22.82 4.26 19.29
CA THR A 111 22.24 5.39 18.56
C THR A 111 21.87 5.00 17.12
N GLU A 112 22.75 4.26 16.43
CA GLU A 112 22.48 3.76 15.09
C GLU A 112 21.31 2.76 15.07
N ARG A 113 21.27 1.82 16.04
CA ARG A 113 20.15 0.89 16.18
C ARG A 113 18.83 1.62 16.44
N ALA A 114 18.84 2.66 17.28
CA ALA A 114 17.66 3.48 17.52
C ALA A 114 17.19 4.20 16.24
N ALA A 115 18.11 4.82 15.50
CA ALA A 115 17.80 5.47 14.23
C ALA A 115 17.25 4.49 13.17
N ASN A 116 17.80 3.27 13.10
CA ASN A 116 17.29 2.22 12.22
C ASN A 116 15.87 1.78 12.61
N ALA A 117 15.62 1.56 13.90
CA ALA A 117 14.28 1.21 14.40
C ALA A 117 13.24 2.31 14.10
N GLU A 118 13.62 3.59 14.19
CA GLU A 118 12.74 4.71 13.82
C GLU A 118 12.42 4.72 12.32
N ARG A 119 13.39 4.44 11.44
CA ARG A 119 13.16 4.32 9.99
C ARG A 119 12.22 3.17 9.66
N GLU A 120 12.43 1.99 10.27
CA GLU A 120 11.55 0.83 10.10
C GLU A 120 10.13 1.12 10.59
N MET A 121 9.97 1.77 11.75
CA MET A 121 8.68 2.21 12.26
C MET A 121 7.95 3.13 11.27
N ASN A 122 8.65 4.12 10.70
CA ASN A 122 8.06 5.05 9.74
C ASN A 122 7.62 4.34 8.45
N LEU A 123 8.40 3.36 7.99
CA LEU A 123 8.04 2.51 6.86
C LEU A 123 6.80 1.65 7.16
N HIS A 124 6.69 1.07 8.36
CA HIS A 124 5.47 0.34 8.75
C HIS A 124 4.26 1.26 8.86
N LYS A 125 4.44 2.47 9.37
CA LYS A 125 3.39 3.49 9.45
C LYS A 125 2.87 3.88 8.07
N SER A 126 3.76 4.09 7.09
CA SER A 126 3.37 4.42 5.71
C SER A 126 2.66 3.25 5.03
N ARG A 127 3.13 2.02 5.21
CA ARG A 127 2.45 0.80 4.73
C ARG A 127 1.05 0.64 5.33
N LEU A 128 0.92 0.84 6.64
CA LEU A 128 -0.37 0.76 7.32
C LEU A 128 -1.33 1.82 6.77
N ALA A 129 -0.89 3.07 6.61
CA ALA A 129 -1.70 4.14 6.04
C ALA A 129 -2.17 3.81 4.61
N SER A 130 -1.30 3.25 3.77
CA SER A 130 -1.65 2.79 2.42
C SER A 130 -2.69 1.68 2.44
N MET A 131 -2.49 0.64 3.26
CA MET A 131 -3.45 -0.47 3.41
C MET A 131 -4.81 0.02 3.92
N THR A 132 -4.83 0.96 4.87
CA THR A 132 -6.08 1.57 5.36
C THR A 132 -6.82 2.32 4.27
N ARG A 133 -6.13 3.08 3.41
CA ARG A 133 -6.78 3.77 2.26
C ARG A 133 -7.35 2.76 1.26
N THR A 134 -6.59 1.71 0.94
CA THR A 134 -7.07 0.63 0.06
C THR A 134 -8.31 -0.04 0.63
N LEU A 135 -8.32 -0.36 1.92
CA LEU A 135 -9.48 -0.94 2.60
C LEU A 135 -10.70 -0.03 2.54
N GLN A 136 -10.53 1.28 2.83
CA GLN A 136 -11.64 2.24 2.73
C GLN A 136 -12.19 2.34 1.29
N SER A 137 -11.31 2.30 0.29
CA SER A 137 -11.71 2.30 -1.13
C SER A 137 -12.48 1.04 -1.51
N THR A 138 -12.05 -0.15 -1.07
CA THR A 138 -12.73 -1.41 -1.38
C THR A 138 -14.07 -1.52 -0.64
N GLU A 139 -14.16 -1.04 0.60
CA GLU A 139 -15.42 -0.95 1.35
C GLU A 139 -16.43 -0.02 0.65
N ALA A 140 -15.98 1.14 0.16
CA ALA A 140 -16.84 2.05 -0.59
C ALA A 140 -17.34 1.42 -1.90
N ALA A 141 -16.46 0.74 -2.64
CA ALA A 141 -16.83 0.00 -3.85
C ALA A 141 -17.83 -1.12 -3.55
N HIS A 142 -17.64 -1.87 -2.46
CA HIS A 142 -18.57 -2.93 -2.04
C HIS A 142 -19.95 -2.38 -1.65
N LYS A 143 -20.01 -1.25 -0.93
CA LYS A 143 -21.28 -0.57 -0.61
C LYS A 143 -22.01 -0.14 -1.88
N HIS A 144 -21.26 0.40 -2.86
CA HIS A 144 -21.82 0.79 -4.14
C HIS A 144 -22.39 -0.41 -4.92
N THR A 145 -21.62 -1.49 -5.09
CA THR A 145 -22.10 -2.69 -5.80
C THR A 145 -23.29 -3.35 -5.11
N THR A 146 -23.33 -3.33 -3.78
CA THR A 146 -24.49 -3.80 -3.00
C THR A 146 -25.75 -2.98 -3.30
N SER A 147 -25.61 -1.65 -3.38
CA SER A 147 -26.74 -0.77 -3.72
C SER A 147 -27.24 -0.98 -5.15
N GLU A 148 -26.34 -1.20 -6.11
CA GLU A 148 -26.70 -1.52 -7.50
C GLU A 148 -27.38 -2.87 -7.62
N LEU A 149 -26.89 -3.88 -6.90
CA LEU A 149 -27.50 -5.20 -6.85
C LEU A 149 -28.91 -5.16 -6.26
N GLN A 150 -29.16 -4.33 -5.24
CA GLN A 150 -30.51 -4.13 -4.72
C GLN A 150 -31.41 -3.44 -5.76
N ARG A 151 -30.90 -2.40 -6.45
CA ARG A 151 -31.62 -1.68 -7.49
C ARG A 151 -32.01 -2.60 -8.66
N THR A 152 -31.10 -3.46 -9.10
CA THR A 152 -31.35 -4.41 -10.20
C THR A 152 -32.36 -5.48 -9.79
N ARG A 153 -32.31 -5.98 -8.54
CA ARG A 153 -33.34 -6.87 -7.98
C ARG A 153 -34.73 -6.23 -8.00
N THR A 154 -34.85 -5.00 -7.51
CA THR A 154 -36.12 -4.26 -7.53
C THR A 154 -36.60 -4.01 -8.96
N SER A 155 -35.70 -3.62 -9.88
CA SER A 155 -36.03 -3.43 -11.30
C SER A 155 -36.53 -4.72 -11.96
N MET A 156 -35.89 -5.86 -11.67
CA MET A 156 -36.29 -7.17 -12.18
C MET A 156 -37.67 -7.58 -11.65
N GLN A 157 -37.96 -7.32 -10.37
CA GLN A 157 -39.28 -7.57 -9.79
C GLN A 157 -40.36 -6.70 -10.45
N ALA A 158 -40.07 -5.41 -10.68
CA ALA A 158 -40.99 -4.51 -11.38
C ALA A 158 -41.24 -4.94 -12.84
N LEU A 159 -40.21 -5.44 -13.54
CA LEU A 159 -40.38 -5.99 -14.90
C LEU A 159 -41.26 -7.24 -14.92
N ARG A 160 -41.11 -8.14 -13.93
CA ARG A 160 -41.97 -9.32 -13.82
C ARG A 160 -43.43 -8.95 -13.58
N THR A 161 -43.69 -7.99 -12.69
CA THR A 161 -45.06 -7.53 -12.41
C THR A 161 -45.67 -6.81 -13.62
N ALA A 162 -44.90 -5.96 -14.32
CA ALA A 162 -45.33 -5.31 -15.55
C ALA A 162 -45.64 -6.34 -16.67
N HIS A 163 -44.77 -7.34 -16.86
CA HIS A 163 -45.00 -8.41 -17.82
C HIS A 163 -46.27 -9.22 -17.49
N GLN A 164 -46.48 -9.58 -16.22
CA GLN A 164 -47.68 -10.28 -15.79
C GLN A 164 -48.96 -9.44 -16.03
N ALA A 165 -48.89 -8.13 -15.84
CA ALA A 165 -50.00 -7.23 -16.13
C ALA A 165 -50.30 -7.18 -17.64
N GLU A 166 -49.27 -7.12 -18.48
CA GLU A 166 -49.41 -7.13 -19.94
C GLU A 166 -50.00 -8.44 -20.46
N VAL A 167 -49.57 -9.59 -19.92
CA VAL A 167 -50.16 -10.90 -20.23
C VAL A 167 -51.67 -10.90 -19.92
N LYS A 168 -52.07 -10.45 -18.73
CA LYS A 168 -53.49 -10.35 -18.35
C LYS A 168 -54.28 -9.37 -19.23
N ARG A 169 -53.65 -8.28 -19.69
CA ARG A 169 -54.26 -7.31 -20.61
C ARG A 169 -54.55 -7.98 -21.96
N LEU A 170 -53.56 -8.67 -22.51
CA LEU A 170 -53.68 -9.40 -23.78
C LEU A 170 -54.68 -10.55 -23.69
N GLU A 171 -54.74 -11.28 -22.58
CA GLU A 171 -55.75 -12.33 -22.33
C GLU A 171 -57.17 -11.75 -22.38
N LYS A 172 -57.42 -10.61 -21.73
CA LYS A 172 -58.73 -9.91 -21.79
C LYS A 172 -59.07 -9.40 -23.18
N GLU A 173 -58.10 -8.94 -23.96
CA GLU A 173 -58.33 -8.53 -25.35
C GLU A 173 -58.67 -9.71 -26.25
N LYS A 174 -57.98 -10.85 -26.06
CA LYS A 174 -58.30 -12.11 -26.75
C LYS A 174 -59.71 -12.59 -26.40
N GLU A 175 -60.11 -12.55 -25.14
CA GLU A 175 -61.46 -12.91 -24.69
C GLU A 175 -62.54 -12.03 -25.36
N ARG A 176 -62.35 -10.70 -25.36
CA ARG A 176 -63.27 -9.76 -26.05
C ARG A 176 -63.35 -10.01 -27.55
N MET A 177 -62.24 -10.34 -28.21
CA MET A 177 -62.24 -10.69 -29.62
C MET A 177 -62.96 -12.01 -29.87
N ALA A 178 -62.71 -13.04 -29.04
CA ALA A 178 -63.38 -14.32 -29.12
C ALA A 178 -64.91 -14.18 -28.95
N GLU A 179 -65.39 -13.35 -28.00
CA GLU A 179 -66.80 -13.02 -27.86
C GLU A 179 -67.40 -12.36 -29.12
N ARG A 180 -66.67 -11.43 -29.75
CA ARG A 180 -67.10 -10.78 -31.00
C ARG A 180 -67.18 -11.79 -32.14
N TRP A 181 -66.16 -12.63 -32.30
CA TRP A 181 -66.14 -13.70 -33.30
C TRP A 181 -67.27 -14.69 -33.09
N SER A 182 -67.54 -15.08 -31.83
CA SER A 182 -68.69 -15.93 -31.49
C SER A 182 -70.01 -15.28 -31.89
N LYS A 183 -70.22 -14.00 -31.56
CA LYS A 183 -71.43 -13.26 -31.98
C LYS A 183 -71.60 -13.19 -33.49
N ILE A 184 -70.51 -13.00 -34.24
CA ILE A 184 -70.52 -13.00 -35.71
C ILE A 184 -70.86 -14.40 -36.24
N ALA A 185 -70.23 -15.44 -35.70
CA ALA A 185 -70.52 -16.83 -36.07
C ALA A 185 -71.99 -17.20 -35.79
N ASP A 186 -72.51 -16.85 -34.61
CA ASP A 186 -73.92 -17.06 -34.25
C ASP A 186 -74.87 -16.31 -35.19
N ALA A 187 -74.53 -15.08 -35.60
CA ALA A 187 -75.30 -14.31 -36.58
C ALA A 187 -75.27 -14.97 -37.97
N GLN A 188 -74.11 -15.48 -38.40
CA GLN A 188 -73.96 -16.21 -39.67
C GLN A 188 -74.74 -17.53 -39.67
N VAL A 189 -74.74 -18.29 -38.58
CA VAL A 189 -75.53 -19.53 -38.46
C VAL A 189 -77.03 -19.22 -38.57
N LYS A 190 -77.52 -18.14 -37.93
CA LYS A 190 -78.91 -17.69 -38.05
C LYS A 190 -79.27 -17.23 -39.47
N LEU A 191 -78.34 -16.60 -40.18
CA LEU A 191 -78.52 -16.22 -41.59
C LEU A 191 -78.50 -17.43 -42.52
N GLY A 192 -77.64 -18.42 -42.26
CA GLY A 192 -77.50 -19.64 -43.06
C GLY A 192 -78.68 -20.61 -42.97
N THR A 193 -79.46 -20.57 -41.89
CA THR A 193 -80.70 -21.37 -41.76
C THR A 193 -81.91 -20.74 -42.45
N THR A 194 -81.79 -19.52 -42.97
CA THR A 194 -82.81 -18.87 -43.79
C THR A 194 -82.35 -18.91 -45.26
N PRO A 195 -82.97 -19.72 -46.15
CA PRO A 195 -82.56 -19.80 -47.55
C PRO A 195 -82.99 -18.54 -48.31
N ALA A 196 -82.28 -17.43 -48.10
CA ALA A 196 -82.37 -16.25 -48.94
C ALA A 196 -81.43 -16.48 -50.13
N GLY A 197 -81.99 -16.67 -51.33
CA GLY A 197 -81.28 -16.87 -52.60
C GLY A 197 -80.49 -15.66 -53.10
N LEU A 198 -79.68 -15.04 -52.24
CA LEU A 198 -78.82 -13.90 -52.54
C LEU A 198 -77.37 -14.38 -52.68
N ARG A 199 -77.03 -14.70 -53.92
CA ARG A 199 -75.67 -14.99 -54.38
C ARG A 199 -74.85 -13.69 -54.31
N CYS A 200 -73.94 -13.59 -53.36
CA CYS A 200 -73.07 -12.41 -53.23
C CYS A 200 -72.08 -12.36 -54.41
N ALA A 201 -72.22 -11.34 -55.26
CA ALA A 201 -71.38 -11.12 -56.45
C ALA A 201 -69.98 -10.53 -56.15
N ASN A 202 -69.57 -10.46 -54.88
CA ASN A 202 -68.32 -9.82 -54.46
C ASN A 202 -67.26 -10.80 -53.93
N ALA A 203 -67.46 -12.12 -54.11
CA ALA A 203 -66.47 -13.12 -53.71
C ALA A 203 -65.14 -12.97 -54.48
N ASP A 204 -65.15 -12.40 -55.68
CA ASP A 204 -63.96 -12.22 -56.52
C ASP A 204 -63.12 -10.97 -56.18
N VAL A 205 -63.56 -10.13 -55.23
CA VAL A 205 -62.80 -8.91 -54.84
C VAL A 205 -61.87 -9.17 -53.66
N ILE A 206 -62.02 -10.30 -52.96
CA ILE A 206 -61.22 -10.65 -51.77
C ILE A 206 -59.93 -11.42 -52.15
N ASP A 207 -59.84 -11.94 -53.37
CA ASP A 207 -58.63 -12.59 -53.91
C ASP A 207 -57.75 -11.65 -54.76
N ALA A 208 -58.03 -10.35 -54.74
CA ALA A 208 -57.07 -9.38 -55.26
C ALA A 208 -55.86 -9.37 -54.31
N PRO A 209 -54.65 -9.75 -54.76
CA PRO A 209 -53.47 -9.67 -53.92
C PRO A 209 -53.32 -8.22 -53.48
N ASP A 210 -52.93 -8.05 -52.22
CA ASP A 210 -52.77 -6.84 -51.38
C ASP A 210 -51.90 -5.70 -51.97
N VAL A 211 -51.71 -5.67 -53.29
CA VAL A 211 -50.79 -4.85 -54.06
C VAL A 211 -51.43 -3.53 -54.52
N GLN A 212 -52.76 -3.43 -54.63
CA GLN A 212 -53.41 -2.24 -55.22
C GLN A 212 -53.94 -1.20 -54.22
N LEU A 213 -53.98 -1.51 -52.91
CA LEU A 213 -54.24 -0.51 -51.87
C LEU A 213 -52.96 0.22 -51.39
N ARG A 214 -51.79 -0.10 -51.97
CA ARG A 214 -50.55 0.69 -51.86
C ARG A 214 -50.61 1.92 -52.76
N GLY A 215 -51.62 2.77 -52.55
CA GLY A 215 -51.75 4.04 -53.26
C GLY A 215 -50.58 4.97 -52.93
N ARG A 216 -49.68 5.18 -53.92
CA ARG A 216 -48.81 6.37 -54.18
C ARG A 216 -48.28 7.21 -52.99
N GLY A 217 -48.12 6.63 -51.81
CA GLY A 217 -47.44 7.23 -50.66
C GLY A 217 -46.38 6.25 -50.17
N GLN A 218 -45.19 6.76 -49.85
CA GLN A 218 -44.15 5.99 -49.17
C GLN A 218 -44.80 5.32 -47.95
N GLY A 219 -44.88 3.99 -47.96
CA GLY A 219 -45.67 3.26 -46.96
C GLY A 219 -45.13 3.55 -45.56
N PHE A 220 -45.98 3.59 -44.54
CA PHE A 220 -45.53 3.84 -43.15
C PHE A 220 -44.37 2.91 -42.72
N LEU A 221 -44.36 1.67 -43.22
CA LEU A 221 -43.25 0.72 -43.01
C LEU A 221 -41.94 1.15 -43.71
N GLU A 222 -42.04 1.73 -44.90
CA GLU A 222 -40.89 2.22 -45.68
C GLU A 222 -40.31 3.50 -45.05
N VAL A 223 -41.18 4.39 -44.55
CA VAL A 223 -40.76 5.55 -43.74
C VAL A 223 -40.13 5.12 -42.42
N ALA A 224 -40.69 4.11 -41.74
CA ALA A 224 -40.13 3.57 -40.50
C ALA A 224 -38.78 2.89 -40.74
N LEU A 225 -38.62 2.19 -41.87
CA LEU A 225 -37.36 1.59 -42.29
C LEU A 225 -36.29 2.66 -42.56
N ASP A 226 -36.61 3.70 -43.35
CA ASP A 226 -35.70 4.82 -43.62
C ASP A 226 -35.28 5.55 -42.32
N GLN A 227 -36.23 5.75 -41.40
CA GLN A 227 -35.95 6.35 -40.09
C GLN A 227 -35.06 5.45 -39.22
N ALA A 228 -35.25 4.14 -39.25
CA ALA A 228 -34.39 3.19 -38.54
C ALA A 228 -32.98 3.13 -39.15
N GLU A 229 -32.86 3.18 -40.47
CA GLU A 229 -31.58 3.19 -41.17
C GLU A 229 -30.78 4.47 -40.94
N THR A 230 -31.44 5.63 -40.94
CA THR A 230 -30.83 6.92 -40.61
C THR A 230 -30.38 6.96 -39.15
N ALA A 231 -31.22 6.54 -38.21
CA ALA A 231 -30.83 6.43 -36.79
C ALA A 231 -29.63 5.48 -36.58
N ARG A 232 -29.56 4.37 -37.33
CA ARG A 232 -28.42 3.45 -37.28
C ARG A 232 -27.13 4.09 -37.81
N LYS A 233 -27.21 4.84 -38.92
CA LYS A 233 -26.07 5.58 -39.49
C LYS A 233 -25.56 6.64 -38.50
N ASP A 234 -26.46 7.41 -37.89
CA ASP A 234 -26.11 8.43 -36.91
C ASP A 234 -25.43 7.83 -35.68
N LEU A 235 -25.96 6.72 -35.14
CA LEU A 235 -25.34 6.00 -34.02
C LEU A 235 -23.94 5.48 -34.38
N PHE A 236 -23.76 4.98 -35.60
CA PHE A 236 -22.45 4.52 -36.07
C PHE A 236 -21.45 5.68 -36.17
N GLU A 237 -21.88 6.83 -36.68
CA GLU A 237 -21.04 8.03 -36.80
C GLU A 237 -20.68 8.61 -35.42
N GLN A 238 -21.63 8.65 -34.49
CA GLN A 238 -21.37 9.03 -33.09
C GLN A 238 -20.39 8.08 -32.41
N ASN A 239 -20.55 6.76 -32.60
CA ASN A 239 -19.64 5.77 -32.05
C ASN A 239 -18.22 5.92 -32.63
N ARG A 240 -18.10 6.21 -33.93
CA ARG A 240 -16.82 6.52 -34.59
C ARG A 240 -16.18 7.79 -34.01
N ARG A 241 -16.95 8.87 -33.82
CA ARG A 241 -16.47 10.11 -33.20
C ARG A 241 -16.01 9.88 -31.76
N LEU A 242 -16.77 9.12 -30.97
CA LEU A 242 -16.42 8.78 -29.59
C LEU A 242 -15.12 7.96 -29.53
N LYS A 243 -14.98 6.94 -30.38
CA LYS A 243 -13.74 6.16 -30.49
C LYS A 243 -12.54 7.05 -30.86
N GLY A 244 -12.73 7.97 -31.80
CA GLY A 244 -11.70 8.96 -32.16
C GLY A 244 -11.32 9.85 -30.98
N LEU A 245 -12.30 10.31 -30.21
CA LEU A 245 -12.07 11.15 -29.03
C LEU A 245 -11.33 10.38 -27.93
N ILE A 246 -11.74 9.15 -27.64
CA ILE A 246 -11.07 8.24 -26.68
C ILE A 246 -9.62 8.01 -27.09
N LEU A 247 -9.36 7.71 -28.36
CA LEU A 247 -7.99 7.52 -28.87
C LEU A 247 -7.17 8.81 -28.76
N SER A 248 -7.75 9.97 -29.07
CA SER A 248 -7.06 11.26 -28.91
C SER A 248 -6.68 11.53 -27.45
N THR A 249 -7.60 11.26 -26.52
CA THR A 249 -7.37 11.44 -25.08
C THR A 249 -6.32 10.44 -24.56
N ALA A 250 -6.39 9.18 -24.98
CA ALA A 250 -5.40 8.17 -24.61
C ALA A 250 -4.00 8.55 -25.11
N ASN A 251 -3.89 9.02 -26.35
CA ASN A 251 -2.64 9.51 -26.92
C ASN A 251 -2.11 10.74 -26.16
N GLU A 252 -2.99 11.67 -25.78
CA GLU A 252 -2.59 12.85 -25.00
C GLU A 252 -2.11 12.47 -23.60
N MET A 253 -2.82 11.56 -22.92
CA MET A 253 -2.39 10.99 -21.63
C MET A 253 -1.03 10.30 -21.76
N GLN A 254 -0.80 9.54 -22.83
CA GLN A 254 0.48 8.88 -23.08
C GLN A 254 1.60 9.89 -23.34
N ARG A 255 1.34 10.99 -24.05
CA ARG A 255 2.29 12.11 -24.20
C ARG A 255 2.63 12.73 -22.86
N VAL A 256 1.64 13.02 -22.02
CA VAL A 256 1.86 13.60 -20.68
C VAL A 256 2.69 12.66 -19.80
N VAL A 257 2.39 11.36 -19.80
CA VAL A 257 3.17 10.35 -19.06
C VAL A 257 4.60 10.27 -19.59
N HIS A 258 4.80 10.33 -20.90
CA HIS A 258 6.13 10.29 -21.49
C HIS A 258 6.93 11.56 -21.15
N VAL A 259 6.32 12.75 -21.19
CA VAL A 259 6.97 14.01 -20.80
C VAL A 259 7.33 13.98 -19.31
N ALA A 260 6.45 13.45 -18.45
CA ALA A 260 6.74 13.28 -17.02
C ALA A 260 7.93 12.34 -16.79
N ARG A 261 8.00 11.20 -17.50
CA ARG A 261 9.11 10.24 -17.39
C ARG A 261 10.44 10.78 -17.92
N VAL A 262 10.43 11.62 -18.95
CA VAL A 262 11.65 12.23 -19.51
C VAL A 262 12.16 13.41 -18.68
N ALA A 263 11.29 14.04 -17.88
CA ALA A 263 11.66 15.12 -16.96
C ALA A 263 12.29 14.61 -15.64
N GLU A 264 12.27 13.31 -15.37
CA GLU A 264 12.96 12.67 -14.25
C GLU A 264 14.46 12.48 -14.56
N SER A 265 15.20 13.60 -14.52
CA SER A 265 16.63 13.62 -14.19
C SER A 265 16.79 13.31 -12.69
N PRO A 266 17.89 12.68 -12.23
CA PRO A 266 17.95 12.12 -10.88
C PRO A 266 18.26 13.23 -9.87
N GLU A 267 17.22 13.89 -9.38
CA GLU A 267 17.17 14.56 -8.07
C GLU A 267 15.70 14.96 -7.81
N ASP A 268 15.15 14.41 -6.72
CA ASP A 268 13.75 14.44 -6.25
C ASP A 268 12.84 15.60 -6.72
N PRO A 269 11.71 15.29 -7.41
CA PRO A 269 10.40 15.81 -6.98
C PRO A 269 9.21 14.91 -7.39
N LEU A 270 9.14 13.65 -6.93
CA LEU A 270 8.06 12.73 -7.35
C LEU A 270 6.68 13.08 -6.77
N GLU A 271 6.63 13.77 -5.62
CA GLU A 271 5.36 14.08 -4.93
C GLU A 271 4.58 15.22 -5.61
N THR A 272 5.26 16.21 -6.19
CA THR A 272 4.60 17.39 -6.79
C THR A 272 3.97 17.10 -8.15
N ALA A 273 4.48 16.12 -8.89
CA ALA A 273 3.93 15.71 -10.18
C ALA A 273 2.61 14.93 -10.02
N GLY A 274 2.52 14.10 -8.98
CA GLY A 274 1.30 13.34 -8.65
C GLY A 274 0.12 14.24 -8.28
N GLU A 275 0.37 15.30 -7.50
CA GLU A 275 -0.66 16.27 -7.13
C GLU A 275 -1.16 17.08 -8.33
N LYS A 276 -0.26 17.50 -9.22
CA LYS A 276 -0.64 18.21 -10.46
C LYS A 276 -1.45 17.32 -11.40
N LEU A 277 -1.10 16.04 -11.53
CA LEU A 277 -1.89 15.06 -12.30
C LEU A 277 -3.28 14.86 -11.69
N ALA A 278 -3.37 14.77 -10.35
CA ALA A 278 -4.65 14.61 -9.65
C ALA A 278 -5.57 15.83 -9.86
N ILE A 279 -5.01 17.05 -9.81
CA ILE A 279 -5.75 18.29 -10.09
C ILE A 279 -6.23 18.32 -11.55
N LEU A 280 -5.40 17.90 -12.51
CA LEU A 280 -5.74 17.90 -13.94
C LEU A 280 -6.81 16.85 -14.27
N MET A 281 -6.70 15.66 -13.69
CA MET A 281 -7.74 14.62 -13.79
C MET A 281 -9.05 15.05 -13.13
N GLY A 282 -8.99 15.80 -12.01
CA GLY A 282 -10.14 16.44 -11.40
C GLY A 282 -10.84 17.42 -12.34
N SER A 283 -10.08 18.31 -12.98
CA SER A 283 -10.58 19.28 -13.97
C SER A 283 -11.22 18.62 -15.19
N ILE A 284 -10.65 17.53 -15.71
CA ILE A 284 -11.24 16.76 -16.81
C ILE A 284 -12.57 16.13 -16.37
N ARG A 285 -12.64 15.57 -15.16
CA ARG A 285 -13.87 14.96 -14.62
C ARG A 285 -14.97 16.02 -14.44
N GLU A 286 -14.61 17.21 -14.00
CA GLU A 286 -15.53 18.35 -13.88
C GLU A 286 -16.02 18.84 -15.26
N SER A 287 -15.12 18.87 -16.25
CA SER A 287 -15.45 19.24 -17.64
C SER A 287 -16.43 18.24 -18.26
N ILE A 288 -16.20 16.94 -18.08
CA ILE A 288 -17.09 15.86 -18.57
C ILE A 288 -18.46 15.92 -17.88
N THR A 289 -18.51 16.21 -16.57
CA THR A 289 -19.78 16.35 -15.84
C THR A 289 -20.56 17.61 -16.23
N ARG A 290 -19.88 18.69 -16.62
CA ARG A 290 -20.53 19.88 -17.22
C ARG A 290 -21.08 19.58 -18.62
N LEU A 291 -20.32 18.87 -19.46
CA LEU A 291 -20.78 18.46 -20.79
C LEU A 291 -21.95 17.47 -20.73
N SER A 292 -21.94 16.53 -19.79
CA SER A 292 -23.04 15.57 -19.61
C SER A 292 -24.30 16.24 -19.04
N LYS A 293 -24.17 17.28 -18.19
CA LYS A 293 -25.31 18.11 -17.77
C LYS A 293 -25.83 19.01 -18.89
N SER A 294 -24.95 19.57 -19.73
CA SER A 294 -25.34 20.40 -20.86
C SER A 294 -26.12 19.65 -21.95
N THR A 295 -26.04 18.32 -21.98
CA THR A 295 -26.74 17.49 -23.00
C THR A 295 -28.18 17.12 -22.59
N ASN A 296 -28.60 17.46 -21.36
CA ASN A 296 -29.91 17.07 -20.82
C ASN A 296 -30.94 18.21 -20.69
N GLU A 297 -30.71 19.39 -21.27
CA GLU A 297 -31.76 20.41 -21.39
C GLU A 297 -32.50 20.32 -22.74
N PRO A 298 -33.84 20.42 -22.77
CA PRO A 298 -34.60 20.40 -24.01
C PRO A 298 -34.62 21.77 -24.71
N LYS A 299 -34.18 21.76 -25.98
CA LYS A 299 -34.42 22.68 -27.11
C LYS A 299 -35.12 24.04 -26.87
N SER A 300 -34.51 25.10 -27.44
CA SER A 300 -35.27 26.19 -28.07
C SER A 300 -34.68 26.53 -29.45
N GLU A 301 -35.58 26.75 -30.40
CA GLU A 301 -35.36 27.05 -31.82
C GLU A 301 -34.79 28.46 -32.06
N ALA A 302 -33.93 28.62 -33.08
CA ALA A 302 -34.01 29.70 -34.08
C ALA A 302 -32.90 29.60 -35.15
N SER A 303 -33.33 29.76 -36.41
CA SER A 303 -32.64 29.92 -37.70
C SER A 303 -31.31 30.70 -37.74
N ALA A 304 -30.37 30.29 -38.61
CA ALA A 304 -30.27 30.78 -40.02
C ALA A 304 -28.90 30.51 -40.68
N SER A 305 -28.95 30.05 -41.94
CA SER A 305 -28.08 30.46 -43.07
C SER A 305 -26.56 30.24 -43.02
N SER A 306 -26.06 29.32 -43.86
CA SER A 306 -25.00 29.64 -44.83
C SER A 306 -24.96 28.66 -46.00
N LYS A 307 -25.17 29.18 -47.21
CA LYS A 307 -24.94 28.52 -48.51
C LYS A 307 -23.45 28.24 -48.72
N SER A 308 -23.10 27.06 -49.25
CA SER A 308 -21.91 26.91 -50.08
C SER A 308 -22.15 25.96 -51.26
N ARG A 309 -22.09 26.59 -52.43
CA ARG A 309 -21.97 26.12 -53.82
C ARG A 309 -21.43 24.71 -54.04
N GLY A 310 -22.01 24.08 -55.06
CA GLY A 310 -21.67 22.75 -55.55
C GLY A 310 -20.29 22.65 -56.21
N SER A 311 -19.80 21.41 -56.22
CA SER A 311 -18.68 20.94 -57.03
C SER A 311 -19.10 19.66 -57.76
N ALA A 312 -18.73 19.62 -59.03
CA ALA A 312 -19.14 18.65 -60.03
C ALA A 312 -18.72 17.19 -59.72
N PRO A 313 -19.47 16.18 -60.20
CA PRO A 313 -19.16 14.77 -60.03
C PRO A 313 -18.18 14.32 -61.12
N GLY A 314 -16.90 14.15 -60.79
CA GLY A 314 -15.94 13.68 -61.80
C GLY A 314 -14.57 13.22 -61.29
N SER A 315 -14.11 13.68 -60.12
CA SER A 315 -12.73 13.39 -59.65
C SER A 315 -12.62 12.53 -58.38
N GLN A 316 -13.73 12.15 -57.73
CA GLN A 316 -13.70 11.43 -56.45
C GLN A 316 -13.19 9.98 -56.55
N LYS A 317 -13.44 9.26 -57.64
CA LYS A 317 -13.05 7.84 -57.75
C LYS A 317 -11.55 7.57 -57.67
N ALA A 318 -10.70 8.51 -58.09
CA ALA A 318 -9.24 8.34 -58.03
C ALA A 318 -8.66 8.70 -56.65
N ILE A 319 -9.31 9.61 -55.92
CA ILE A 319 -8.92 9.97 -54.55
C ILE A 319 -9.37 8.88 -53.57
N ASP A 320 -10.55 8.30 -53.82
CA ASP A 320 -11.07 7.19 -53.02
C ASP A 320 -10.20 5.92 -53.14
N SER A 321 -9.59 5.64 -54.31
CA SER A 321 -8.74 4.46 -54.45
C SER A 321 -7.42 4.59 -53.67
N VAL A 322 -6.78 5.76 -53.72
CA VAL A 322 -5.53 6.02 -52.98
C VAL A 322 -5.77 6.00 -51.48
N GLU A 323 -6.92 6.52 -51.02
CA GLU A 323 -7.28 6.47 -49.60
C GLU A 323 -7.62 5.05 -49.15
N VAL A 324 -8.26 4.24 -50.00
CA VAL A 324 -8.50 2.81 -49.73
C VAL A 324 -7.18 2.05 -49.59
N ASP A 325 -6.21 2.27 -50.47
CA ASP A 325 -4.90 1.62 -50.38
C ASP A 325 -4.14 2.04 -49.12
N ARG A 326 -4.23 3.32 -48.74
CA ARG A 326 -3.65 3.84 -47.50
C ARG A 326 -4.30 3.22 -46.26
N LEU A 327 -5.63 3.13 -46.24
CA LEU A 327 -6.37 2.50 -45.14
C LEU A 327 -6.06 1.01 -45.05
N GLN A 328 -5.90 0.33 -46.18
CA GLN A 328 -5.50 -1.08 -46.23
C GLN A 328 -4.10 -1.27 -45.62
N ALA A 329 -3.13 -0.42 -45.98
CA ALA A 329 -1.79 -0.46 -45.40
C ALA A 329 -1.79 -0.21 -43.88
N VAL A 330 -2.67 0.69 -43.39
CA VAL A 330 -2.84 0.92 -41.95
C VAL A 330 -3.47 -0.29 -41.26
N ILE A 331 -4.46 -0.94 -41.88
CA ILE A 331 -5.08 -2.16 -41.35
C ILE A 331 -4.04 -3.29 -41.25
N ASP A 332 -3.22 -3.47 -42.27
CA ASP A 332 -2.19 -4.51 -42.27
C ASP A 332 -1.12 -4.23 -41.23
N LYS A 333 -0.73 -2.97 -41.04
CA LYS A 333 0.17 -2.56 -39.95
C LYS A 333 -0.43 -2.83 -38.57
N LEU A 334 -1.69 -2.45 -38.34
CA LEU A 334 -2.38 -2.67 -37.07
C LEU A 334 -2.57 -4.16 -36.76
N ARG A 335 -2.77 -4.99 -37.78
CA ARG A 335 -2.81 -6.45 -37.62
C ARG A 335 -1.45 -7.01 -37.21
N ALA A 336 -0.36 -6.54 -37.83
CA ALA A 336 0.99 -6.94 -37.43
C ALA A 336 1.34 -6.53 -35.99
N GLU A 337 0.96 -5.31 -35.59
CA GLU A 337 1.15 -4.83 -34.21
C GLU A 337 0.30 -5.65 -33.19
N LEU A 338 -0.92 -6.06 -33.57
CA LEU A 338 -1.77 -6.90 -32.73
C LEU A 338 -1.19 -8.31 -32.56
N ASP A 339 -0.68 -8.91 -33.62
CA ASP A 339 0.00 -10.21 -33.56
C ASP A 339 1.28 -10.14 -32.71
N GLU A 340 2.04 -9.05 -32.80
CA GLU A 340 3.23 -8.85 -31.96
C GLU A 340 2.87 -8.68 -30.49
N ALA A 341 1.85 -7.86 -30.17
CA ALA A 341 1.36 -7.70 -28.80
C ALA A 341 0.84 -9.01 -28.22
N GLN A 342 0.14 -9.83 -29.03
CA GLN A 342 -0.35 -11.13 -28.61
C GLN A 342 0.79 -12.13 -28.33
N LYS A 343 1.86 -12.12 -29.15
CA LYS A 343 3.08 -12.90 -28.88
C LYS A 343 3.77 -12.46 -27.59
N GLN A 344 3.91 -11.15 -27.37
CA GLN A 344 4.51 -10.61 -26.14
C GLN A 344 3.68 -11.02 -24.90
N ALA A 345 2.35 -10.91 -24.96
CA ALA A 345 1.47 -11.34 -23.87
C ALA A 345 1.60 -12.85 -23.57
N ALA A 346 1.69 -13.69 -24.61
CA ALA A 346 1.92 -15.13 -24.45
C ALA A 346 3.28 -15.43 -23.80
N THR A 347 4.35 -14.69 -24.17
CA THR A 347 5.66 -14.86 -23.53
C THR A 347 5.67 -14.45 -22.06
N TYR A 348 4.99 -13.35 -21.70
CA TYR A 348 4.87 -12.93 -20.29
C TYR A 348 4.04 -13.92 -19.47
N ALA A 349 2.97 -14.46 -20.04
CA ALA A 349 2.17 -15.50 -19.38
C ALA A 349 3.02 -16.76 -19.12
N ALA A 350 3.81 -17.21 -20.10
CA ALA A 350 4.71 -18.35 -19.94
C ALA A 350 5.79 -18.10 -18.88
N GLN A 351 6.42 -16.92 -18.87
CA GLN A 351 7.40 -16.54 -17.83
C GLN A 351 6.78 -16.49 -16.44
N THR A 352 5.55 -15.97 -16.33
CA THR A 352 4.83 -15.91 -15.04
C THR A 352 4.51 -17.32 -14.54
N GLN A 353 4.11 -18.22 -15.44
CA GLN A 353 3.85 -19.61 -15.08
C GLN A 353 5.11 -20.35 -14.67
N GLU A 354 6.25 -20.11 -15.34
CA GLU A 354 7.56 -20.65 -14.93
C GLU A 354 7.97 -20.16 -13.53
N LEU A 355 7.70 -18.89 -13.19
CA LEU A 355 7.95 -18.38 -11.83
C LEU A 355 7.08 -19.10 -10.80
N PHE A 356 5.81 -19.34 -11.10
CA PHE A 356 4.94 -20.12 -10.21
C PHE A 356 5.40 -21.56 -10.04
N ASP A 357 5.84 -22.21 -11.12
CA ASP A 357 6.35 -23.57 -11.08
C ASP A 357 7.64 -23.66 -10.24
N ARG A 358 8.57 -22.70 -10.41
CA ARG A 358 9.77 -22.59 -9.55
C ARG A 358 9.42 -22.39 -8.08
N PHE A 359 8.44 -21.54 -7.77
CA PHE A 359 7.98 -21.36 -6.39
C PHE A 359 7.36 -22.63 -5.81
N ALA A 360 6.59 -23.38 -6.61
CA ALA A 360 5.99 -24.64 -6.19
C ALA A 360 7.05 -25.74 -5.99
N GLU A 361 8.10 -25.77 -6.81
CA GLU A 361 9.24 -26.67 -6.65
C GLU A 361 10.08 -26.32 -5.42
N ASP A 362 10.34 -25.04 -5.17
CA ASP A 362 11.12 -24.55 -4.02
C ASP A 362 10.38 -24.79 -2.67
N GLU A 363 9.06 -24.64 -2.66
CA GLU A 363 8.20 -25.07 -1.54
C GLU A 363 8.29 -26.59 -1.30
N ARG A 364 8.30 -27.40 -2.36
CA ARG A 364 8.42 -28.86 -2.24
C ARG A 364 9.82 -29.28 -1.75
N LEU A 365 10.87 -28.61 -2.21
CA LEU A 365 12.25 -28.85 -1.74
C LEU A 365 12.40 -28.46 -0.27
N ARG A 366 11.89 -27.29 0.14
CA ARG A 366 11.85 -26.88 1.56
C ARG A 366 11.06 -27.84 2.44
N ARG A 367 9.98 -28.42 1.91
CA ARG A 367 9.13 -29.38 2.64
C ARG A 367 9.69 -30.81 2.62
N GLY A 368 10.54 -31.15 1.65
CA GLY A 368 11.16 -32.46 1.49
C GLY A 368 12.45 -32.64 2.30
N GLU A 369 13.20 -31.57 2.55
CA GLU A 369 14.51 -31.64 3.24
C GLU A 369 14.41 -31.47 4.78
N VAL A 370 13.25 -31.00 5.27
CA VAL A 370 12.94 -30.93 6.71
C VAL A 370 11.77 -31.85 7.01
N GLY A 371 12.07 -33.14 7.21
CA GLY A 371 11.11 -34.11 7.70
C GLY A 371 10.42 -33.64 8.99
N GLU A 372 9.09 -33.65 8.97
CA GLU A 372 8.18 -33.80 10.13
C GLU A 372 8.54 -33.09 11.46
N MET A 373 8.93 -31.81 11.43
CA MET A 373 8.73 -30.95 12.60
C MET A 373 7.82 -29.78 12.25
N SER A 374 6.53 -30.01 12.48
CA SER A 374 5.45 -29.04 12.34
C SER A 374 5.75 -27.77 13.13
N VAL A 375 6.08 -26.69 12.41
CA VAL A 375 6.20 -25.32 12.93
C VAL A 375 4.90 -24.83 13.60
N ASP A 376 3.78 -25.46 13.29
CA ASP A 376 2.46 -25.20 13.90
C ASP A 376 2.35 -25.74 15.35
N LEU A 377 3.17 -26.74 15.74
CA LEU A 377 3.21 -27.25 17.12
C LEU A 377 4.12 -26.42 18.03
N MET A 378 5.13 -25.74 17.48
CA MET A 378 6.07 -24.90 18.26
C MET A 378 5.51 -23.52 18.60
N THR A 379 4.46 -23.07 17.91
CA THR A 379 3.82 -21.75 18.11
C THR A 379 2.42 -21.82 18.72
N ALA A 380 1.84 -23.02 18.87
CA ALA A 380 0.53 -23.23 19.49
C ALA A 380 0.41 -22.72 20.95
N PRO A 381 1.38 -22.95 21.87
CA PRO A 381 1.24 -22.49 23.25
C PRO A 381 1.22 -20.95 23.36
N ALA A 382 2.04 -20.27 22.55
CA ALA A 382 2.09 -18.81 22.54
C ALA A 382 0.81 -18.19 21.97
N ARG A 383 0.21 -18.82 20.95
CA ARG A 383 -1.08 -18.39 20.39
C ARG A 383 -2.24 -18.63 21.35
N ASP A 384 -2.23 -19.73 22.09
CA ASP A 384 -3.27 -20.02 23.08
C ASP A 384 -3.21 -19.05 24.27
N GLU A 385 -2.00 -18.66 24.72
CA GLU A 385 -1.83 -17.62 25.75
C GLU A 385 -2.33 -16.25 25.29
N GLU A 386 -2.03 -15.84 24.05
CA GLU A 386 -2.55 -14.57 23.52
C GLU A 386 -4.07 -14.59 23.34
N ARG A 387 -4.63 -15.72 22.90
CA ARG A 387 -6.07 -15.90 22.77
C ARG A 387 -6.77 -15.83 24.12
N GLN A 388 -6.20 -16.44 25.17
CA GLN A 388 -6.71 -16.31 26.53
C GLN A 388 -6.64 -14.87 27.07
N ARG A 389 -5.57 -14.12 26.76
CA ARG A 389 -5.48 -12.69 27.12
C ARG A 389 -6.55 -11.85 26.41
N LEU A 390 -6.82 -12.13 25.14
CA LEU A 390 -7.87 -11.45 24.38
C LEU A 390 -9.26 -11.77 24.92
N ASP A 391 -9.54 -13.04 25.22
CA ASP A 391 -10.82 -13.46 25.80
C ASP A 391 -11.04 -12.87 27.19
N ALA A 392 -9.99 -12.74 28.01
CA ALA A 392 -10.06 -12.06 29.31
C ALA A 392 -10.40 -10.56 29.16
N ARG A 393 -9.73 -9.86 28.24
CA ARG A 393 -10.05 -8.44 27.95
C ARG A 393 -11.46 -8.28 27.38
N PHE A 394 -11.92 -9.21 26.57
CA PHE A 394 -13.27 -9.16 26.01
C PHE A 394 -14.33 -9.31 27.11
N LYS A 395 -14.13 -10.23 28.06
CA LYS A 395 -15.01 -10.38 29.23
C LYS A 395 -15.03 -9.13 30.12
N GLU A 396 -13.87 -8.53 30.36
CA GLU A 396 -13.77 -7.29 31.14
C GLU A 396 -14.55 -6.13 30.48
N LEU A 397 -14.41 -5.95 29.17
CA LEU A 397 -15.17 -4.95 28.42
C LEU A 397 -16.68 -5.21 28.43
N ASP A 398 -17.10 -6.47 28.38
CA ASP A 398 -18.53 -6.82 28.47
C ASP A 398 -19.09 -6.58 29.89
N GLU A 399 -18.31 -6.81 30.94
CA GLU A 399 -18.68 -6.45 32.31
C GLU A 399 -18.76 -4.94 32.50
N GLU A 400 -17.83 -4.17 31.96
CA GLU A 400 -17.89 -2.71 31.95
C GLU A 400 -19.14 -2.21 31.22
N ARG A 401 -19.44 -2.75 30.03
CA ARG A 401 -20.66 -2.42 29.28
C ARG A 401 -21.92 -2.72 30.08
N LYS A 402 -21.97 -3.85 30.79
CA LYS A 402 -23.10 -4.17 31.69
C LYS A 402 -23.21 -3.17 32.84
N LYS A 403 -22.10 -2.81 33.48
CA LYS A 403 -22.09 -1.79 34.55
C LYS A 403 -22.55 -0.42 34.05
N PHE A 404 -22.10 0.00 32.87
CA PHE A 404 -22.56 1.26 32.25
C PHE A 404 -24.05 1.23 31.91
N THR A 405 -24.54 0.10 31.39
CA THR A 405 -25.96 -0.07 31.07
C THR A 405 -26.81 -0.05 32.34
N GLU A 406 -26.37 -0.74 33.40
CA GLU A 406 -27.06 -0.76 34.69
C GLU A 406 -27.05 0.61 35.38
N ALA A 407 -25.92 1.32 35.35
CA ALA A 407 -25.82 2.69 35.84
C ALA A 407 -26.76 3.63 35.08
N ALA A 408 -26.85 3.51 33.76
CA ALA A 408 -27.78 4.30 32.95
C ALA A 408 -29.24 3.99 33.28
N VAL A 409 -29.59 2.71 33.48
CA VAL A 409 -30.94 2.31 33.91
C VAL A 409 -31.26 2.84 35.31
N ARG A 410 -30.31 2.75 36.24
CA ARG A 410 -30.48 3.27 37.61
C ARG A 410 -30.65 4.78 37.62
N LEU A 411 -29.84 5.51 36.85
CA LEU A 411 -29.94 6.96 36.72
C LEU A 411 -31.26 7.38 36.06
N GLY A 412 -31.77 6.60 35.10
CA GLY A 412 -33.10 6.78 34.53
C GLY A 412 -34.23 6.58 35.55
N ARG A 413 -34.11 5.59 36.45
CA ARG A 413 -35.07 5.36 37.55
C ARG A 413 -35.02 6.47 38.60
N GLU A 414 -33.82 6.88 39.02
CA GLU A 414 -33.64 7.96 39.99
C GLU A 414 -34.18 9.30 39.46
N LYS A 415 -33.97 9.58 38.16
CA LYS A 415 -34.57 10.74 37.49
C LYS A 415 -36.10 10.68 37.47
N ALA A 416 -36.68 9.52 37.17
CA ALA A 416 -38.14 9.35 37.15
C ALA A 416 -38.79 9.52 38.53
N VAL A 417 -38.07 9.21 39.62
CA VAL A 417 -38.55 9.43 41.00
C VAL A 417 -38.49 10.90 41.40
N LEU A 418 -37.53 11.67 40.87
CA LEU A 418 -37.39 13.11 41.15
C LEU A 418 -38.35 14.00 40.35
N GLU A 419 -38.96 13.48 39.29
CA GLU A 419 -39.91 14.21 38.43
C GLU A 419 -41.40 13.97 38.82
N VAL A 420 -41.66 13.32 39.96
CA VAL A 420 -43.00 13.15 40.60
C VAL A 420 -43.02 13.92 41.91
#